data_AF-A0A661CXI1-F1
#
_entry.id   AF-A0A661CXI1-F1
#
_cell.length_a   1.000
_cell.length_b   1.000
_cell.length_c   1.000
_cell.angle_alpha   90.00
_cell.angle_beta   90.00
_cell.angle_gamma   90.00
#
_symmetry.space_group_name_H-M   'P 1'
#
loop_
_entity.id
_entity.type
_entity.pdbx_description
1 polymer ?
#
loop_
_entity_poly.entity_id
_entity_poly.type
_entity_poly.pdbx_seq_one_letter_code
_entity_poly.pdbx_strand_id
1 'polypeptide(L)' 'MQQHDPFIAGVVAAVDDAKVRQELESSILEKAADGWENLVAAIRRILNGERDEAVLCEPLGWEEAAIINAILRRIAREV' A
#
# COMPACT_ATOMS: atom_id res chain seq x y z
N MET A 1 -11.42 -9.03 -6.94
CA MET A 1 -10.19 -8.23 -6.72
C MET A 1 -9.91 -7.29 -7.93
N GLN A 2 -10.90 -6.53 -8.44
CA GLN A 2 -10.64 -5.49 -9.47
C GLN A 2 -10.78 -4.06 -8.91
N GLN A 3 -11.44 -3.88 -7.77
CA GLN A 3 -11.75 -2.55 -7.23
C GLN A 3 -10.52 -1.81 -6.68
N HIS A 4 -9.45 -2.52 -6.32
CA HIS A 4 -8.23 -1.93 -5.75
C HIS A 4 -7.05 -1.88 -6.73
N ASP A 5 -7.19 -2.40 -7.95
CA ASP A 5 -6.11 -2.48 -8.94
C ASP A 5 -5.41 -1.13 -9.23
N PRO A 6 -6.15 -0.02 -9.50
CA PRO A 6 -5.51 1.27 -9.73
C PRO A 6 -4.81 1.82 -8.49
N PHE A 7 -5.33 1.53 -7.29
CA PHE A 7 -4.70 1.94 -6.04
C PHE A 7 -3.41 1.15 -5.77
N ILE A 8 -3.43 -0.17 -5.98
CA ILE A 8 -2.25 -1.04 -5.86
C ILE A 8 -1.16 -0.58 -6.84
N ALA A 9 -1.51 -0.36 -8.11
CA ALA A 9 -0.56 0.12 -9.10
C ALA A 9 0.04 1.49 -8.74
N GLY A 10 -0.77 2.41 -8.22
CA GLY A 10 -0.31 3.71 -7.73
C GLY A 10 0.68 3.59 -6.56
N VAL A 11 0.41 2.70 -5.60
CA VAL A 11 1.34 2.43 -4.48
C VAL A 11 2.66 1.86 -4.98
N VAL A 12 2.62 0.92 -5.93
CA VAL A 12 3.85 0.32 -6.47
C VAL A 12 4.67 1.36 -7.23
N ALA A 13 4.06 2.19 -8.08
CA ALA A 13 4.75 3.28 -8.77
C ALA A 13 5.35 4.32 -7.80
N ALA A 14 4.67 4.60 -6.68
CA ALA A 14 5.16 5.51 -5.64
C ALA A 14 6.39 5.01 -4.87
N VAL A 15 6.75 3.72 -5.00
CA VAL A 15 7.99 3.19 -4.40
C VAL A 15 9.21 3.85 -5.04
N ASP A 16 9.19 4.04 -6.36
CA ASP A 16 10.32 4.55 -7.15
C ASP A 16 10.12 6.00 -7.65
N ASP A 17 8.89 6.52 -7.64
CA ASP A 17 8.57 7.87 -8.08
C ASP A 17 8.05 8.76 -6.93
N ALA A 18 8.89 9.73 -6.51
CA ALA A 18 8.58 10.67 -5.45
C ALA A 18 7.45 11.67 -5.79
N LYS A 19 7.18 11.91 -7.08
CA LYS A 19 6.06 12.75 -7.52
C LYS A 19 4.76 11.97 -7.40
N VAL A 20 4.74 10.71 -7.84
CA VAL A 20 3.58 9.81 -7.67
C VAL A 20 3.28 9.62 -6.19
N ARG A 21 4.31 9.50 -5.35
CA ARG A 21 4.16 9.42 -3.89
C ARG A 21 3.46 10.63 -3.28
N GLN A 22 3.81 11.85 -3.72
CA GLN A 22 3.14 13.07 -3.26
C GLN A 22 1.66 13.12 -3.67
N GLU A 23 1.35 12.71 -4.90
CA GLU A 23 -0.04 12.66 -5.38
C GLU A 23 -0.85 11.60 -4.61
N LEU A 24 -0.22 10.47 -4.30
CA LEU A 24 -0.84 9.36 -3.58
C LEU A 24 -1.15 9.67 -2.11
N GLU A 25 -0.37 10.54 -1.44
CA GLU A 25 -0.61 10.90 -0.03
C GLU A 25 -2.02 11.46 0.20
N SER A 26 -2.57 12.22 -0.74
CA SER A 26 -3.94 12.77 -0.61
C SER A 26 -4.98 11.66 -0.63
N SER A 27 -4.82 10.66 -1.49
CA SER A 27 -5.70 9.49 -1.58
C SER A 27 -5.56 8.55 -0.38
N ILE A 28 -4.35 8.40 0.16
CA ILE A 28 -4.09 7.61 1.36
C ILE A 28 -4.73 8.26 2.59
N LEU A 29 -4.66 9.59 2.72
CA LEU A 29 -5.30 10.33 3.83
C LEU A 29 -6.82 10.19 3.83
N GLU A 30 -7.46 10.24 2.66
CA GLU A 30 -8.91 10.02 2.55
C GLU A 30 -9.31 8.61 3.02
N LYS A 31 -8.51 7.59 2.67
CA LYS A 31 -8.74 6.21 3.13
C LYS A 31 -8.57 6.04 4.64
N ALA A 32 -7.58 6.71 5.24
CA ALA A 32 -7.43 6.71 6.69
C ALA A 32 -8.70 7.26 7.38
N ALA A 33 -9.28 8.34 6.85
CA ALA A 33 -10.50 8.93 7.38
C ALA A 33 -11.73 8.00 7.26
N ASP A 34 -11.72 7.07 6.30
CA ASP A 34 -12.75 6.05 6.10
C ASP A 34 -12.55 4.79 6.97
N GLY A 35 -11.60 4.82 7.91
CA GLY A 35 -11.32 3.73 8.85
C GLY A 35 -10.24 2.74 8.38
N TRP A 36 -9.51 3.05 7.30
CA TRP A 36 -8.42 2.22 6.78
C TRP A 36 -7.04 2.66 7.30
N GLU A 37 -6.98 3.17 8.53
CA GLU A 37 -5.76 3.74 9.11
C GLU A 37 -4.60 2.73 9.16
N ASN A 38 -4.89 1.46 9.45
CA ASN A 38 -3.88 0.42 9.51
C ASN A 38 -3.32 0.10 8.12
N LEU A 39 -4.17 0.01 7.08
CA LEU A 39 -3.71 -0.13 5.70
C LEU A 39 -2.79 1.03 5.29
N VAL A 40 -3.18 2.27 5.63
CA VAL A 40 -2.40 3.47 5.35
C VAL A 40 -1.03 3.42 6.02
N ALA A 41 -0.97 3.01 7.29
CA ALA A 41 0.28 2.83 8.01
C ALA A 41 1.18 1.77 7.34
N ALA A 42 0.62 0.62 6.95
CA ALA A 42 1.35 -0.42 6.23
C ALA A 42 1.89 0.06 4.88
N ILE A 43 1.09 0.79 4.10
CA ILE A 43 1.55 1.39 2.83
C ILE A 43 2.71 2.35 3.04
N ARG A 44 2.64 3.24 4.04
CA ARG A 44 3.75 4.15 4.34
C ARG A 44 5.03 3.43 4.71
N ARG A 45 4.93 2.31 5.44
CA ARG A 45 6.08 1.44 5.74
C ARG A 45 6.66 0.83 4.47
N ILE A 46 5.83 0.32 3.55
CA ILE A 46 6.29 -0.17 2.24
C ILE A 46 7.01 0.93 1.47
N LEU A 47 6.45 2.14 1.40
CA LEU A 47 7.10 3.25 0.71
C LEU A 47 8.42 3.70 1.38
N ASN A 48 8.64 3.35 2.65
CA ASN A 48 9.90 3.56 3.38
C ASN A 48 10.88 2.39 3.28
N GLY A 49 10.54 1.32 2.55
CA GLY A 49 11.42 0.17 2.30
C GLY A 49 11.11 -1.07 3.12
N GLU A 50 10.08 -1.07 3.97
CA GLU A 50 9.65 -2.28 4.68
C GLU A 50 9.10 -3.31 3.70
N ARG A 51 9.50 -4.57 3.83
CA ARG A 51 9.07 -5.67 2.94
C ARG A 51 8.64 -6.91 3.70
N ASP A 52 8.69 -6.90 5.03
CA ASP A 52 8.24 -8.01 5.85
C ASP A 52 6.71 -8.11 5.87
N GLU A 53 6.16 -9.12 5.20
CA GLU A 53 4.72 -9.35 5.11
C GLU A 53 4.07 -9.58 6.48
N ALA A 54 4.72 -10.32 7.37
CA ALA A 54 4.15 -10.65 8.68
C ALA A 54 3.98 -9.38 9.51
N VAL A 55 5.00 -8.52 9.50
CA VAL A 55 4.98 -7.25 10.23
C VAL A 55 4.00 -6.25 9.61
N LEU A 56 3.87 -6.23 8.29
CA LEU A 56 2.95 -5.33 7.59
C LEU A 56 1.48 -5.75 7.74
N CYS A 57 1.21 -7.06 7.82
CA CYS A 57 -0.14 -7.62 7.89
C CYS A 57 -0.66 -7.83 9.32
N GLU A 58 0.20 -7.86 10.34
CA GLU A 58 -0.20 -8.06 11.75
C GLU A 58 -1.37 -7.15 12.21
N PRO A 59 -1.39 -5.82 11.93
CA PRO A 59 -2.47 -4.95 12.36
C PRO A 59 -3.68 -4.95 11.40
N LEU A 60 -3.66 -5.72 10.31
CA LEU A 60 -4.62 -5.63 9.21
C LEU A 60 -5.74 -6.65 9.30
N GLY A 61 -6.94 -6.25 8.88
CA GLY A 61 -8.02 -7.18 8.57
C GLY A 61 -7.73 -7.99 7.30
N TRP A 62 -8.56 -9.00 7.06
CA TRP A 62 -8.46 -9.89 5.88
C TRP A 62 -8.37 -9.12 4.54
N GLU A 63 -9.19 -8.08 4.38
CA GLU A 63 -9.28 -7.32 3.13
C GLU A 63 -8.01 -6.47 2.90
N GLU A 64 -7.57 -5.78 3.94
CA GLU A 64 -6.37 -4.93 3.91
C GLU A 64 -5.10 -5.77 3.72
N ALA A 65 -5.00 -6.91 4.40
CA ALA A 65 -3.88 -7.84 4.26
C ALA A 65 -3.77 -8.37 2.82
N ALA A 66 -4.90 -8.62 2.15
CA ALA A 66 -4.89 -9.06 0.75
C ALA A 66 -4.38 -7.95 -0.19
N ILE A 67 -4.68 -6.68 0.08
CA ILE A 67 -4.17 -5.53 -0.68
C ILE A 67 -2.65 -5.39 -0.50
N ILE A 68 -2.16 -5.43 0.75
CA ILE A 68 -0.72 -5.36 1.05
C ILE A 68 0.03 -6.51 0.39
N ASN A 69 -0.50 -7.73 0.47
CA ASN A 69 0.08 -8.88 -0.21
C ASN A 69 0.19 -8.70 -1.73
N ALA A 70 -0.85 -8.14 -2.35
CA ALA A 70 -0.84 -7.86 -3.79
C ALA A 70 0.22 -6.81 -4.15
N ILE A 71 0.38 -5.76 -3.34
CA ILE A 71 1.42 -4.74 -3.51
C ILE A 71 2.81 -5.37 -3.42
N LEU A 72 3.11 -6.12 -2.36
CA LEU A 72 4.42 -6.75 -2.15
C LEU A 72 4.79 -7.69 -3.30
N ARG A 73 3.84 -8.51 -3.76
CA ARG A 73 4.03 -9.41 -4.90
C ARG A 73 4.32 -8.68 -6.20
N ARG A 74 3.73 -7.50 -6.39
CA ARG A 74 3.92 -6.69 -7.60
C ARG A 74 5.28 -5.99 -7.59
N ILE A 75 5.66 -5.40 -6.45
CA ILE A 75 7.01 -4.87 -6.23
C ILE A 75 8.04 -5.97 -6.53
N ALA A 76 7.92 -7.14 -5.93
CA ALA A 76 8.86 -8.26 -6.11
C ALA A 76 8.95 -8.82 -7.55
N ARG A 77 8.05 -8.42 -8.45
CA ARG A 77 8.10 -8.79 -9.89
C ARG A 77 8.68 -7.68 -10.76
N GLU A 78 8.70 -6.44 -10.29
CA GLU A 78 9.17 -5.26 -11.03
C GLU A 78 10.63 -4.90 -10.72
N VAL A 79 11.20 -5.47 -9.64
CA VAL A 79 12.65 -5.46 -9.31
C VAL A 79 13.33 -6.75 -9.73
#